data_AF-A0AA92C5A0-F1
#
_entry.id   AF-A0AA92C5A0-F1
#
_cell.length_a   1.000
_cell.length_b   1.000
_cell.length_c   1.000
_cell.angle_alpha   90.00
_cell.angle_beta   90.00
_cell.angle_gamma   90.00
#
_symmetry.space_group_name_H-M   'P 1'
#
loop_
_entity.id
_entity.type
_entity.pdbx_description
1 polymer ?
#
loop_
_entity_poly.entity_id
_entity_poly.type
_entity_poly.pdbx_seq_one_letter_code
_entity_poly.pdbx_strand_id
1 'polypeptide(L)'
;MDEEDTATRFMAAVDEVLRIAPAGLQPTGAALIVAVHIGLGSDSRSLSNKLGIAHALVLREISALSGTLLHIIRREARTQRTFVELTEMAKALATTASKASSLSSETS
;
A
#
# COMPACT_ATOMS: atom_id res chain seq x y z
N MET A 1 16.34 -7.48 13.23
CA MET A 1 15.42 -7.81 12.12
C MET A 1 16.10 -7.28 10.89
N ASP A 2 16.51 -8.17 10.00
CA ASP A 2 17.28 -7.81 8.81
C ASP A 2 16.39 -7.08 7.81
N GLU A 3 16.99 -6.17 7.05
CA GLU A 3 16.29 -5.38 6.03
C GLU A 3 15.65 -6.29 4.96
N GLU A 4 16.32 -7.41 4.66
CA GLU A 4 15.84 -8.46 3.75
C GLU A 4 14.58 -9.18 4.26
N ASP A 5 14.50 -9.47 5.57
CA ASP A 5 13.30 -10.04 6.20
C ASP A 5 12.13 -9.04 6.17
N THR A 6 12.43 -7.76 6.36
CA THR A 6 11.44 -6.68 6.25
C THR A 6 10.88 -6.56 4.83
N ALA A 7 11.76 -6.57 3.82
CA ALA A 7 11.37 -6.51 2.42
C ALA A 7 10.57 -7.75 2.00
N THR A 8 10.98 -8.94 2.47
CA THR A 8 10.28 -10.20 2.18
C THR A 8 8.86 -10.19 2.74
N ARG A 9 8.68 -9.78 4.01
CA ARG A 9 7.35 -9.64 4.62
C ARG A 9 6.49 -8.60 3.93
N PHE A 10 7.09 -7.48 3.50
CA PHE A 10 6.39 -6.47 2.72
C PHE A 10 5.87 -7.07 1.41
N MET A 11 6.73 -7.74 0.64
CA MET A 11 6.32 -8.35 -0.64
C MET A 11 5.28 -9.45 -0.46
N ALA A 12 5.41 -10.29 0.57
CA ALA A 12 4.41 -11.30 0.90
C ALA A 12 3.04 -10.68 1.20
N ALA A 13 3.00 -9.56 1.94
CA ALA A 13 1.76 -8.83 2.19
C ALA A 13 1.18 -8.21 0.91
N VAL A 14 2.01 -7.71 -0.01
CA VAL A 14 1.57 -7.16 -1.31
C VAL A 14 0.94 -8.25 -2.17
N ASP A 15 1.59 -9.40 -2.31
CA ASP A 15 1.09 -10.54 -3.08
C ASP A 15 -0.23 -11.05 -2.51
N GLU A 16 -0.34 -11.12 -1.19
CA GLU A 16 -1.56 -11.55 -0.53
C GLU A 16 -2.70 -10.54 -0.73
N VAL A 17 -2.44 -9.24 -0.65
CA VAL A 17 -3.44 -8.20 -1.01
C VAL A 17 -3.91 -8.39 -2.46
N LEU A 18 -3.01 -8.62 -3.41
CA LEU A 18 -3.40 -8.86 -4.81
C LEU A 18 -4.28 -10.09 -4.98
N ARG A 19 -4.02 -11.14 -4.20
CA ARG A 19 -4.79 -12.40 -4.26
C ARG A 19 -6.22 -12.24 -3.75
N ILE A 20 -6.44 -11.42 -2.72
CA ILE A 20 -7.75 -11.28 -2.04
C ILE A 20 -8.52 -10.02 -2.44
N ALA A 21 -7.88 -9.08 -3.12
CA ALA A 21 -8.51 -7.84 -3.57
C ALA A 21 -9.50 -8.04 -4.73
N PRO A 22 -10.42 -7.09 -4.94
CA PRO A 22 -11.27 -7.07 -6.13
C PRO A 22 -10.45 -7.11 -7.43
N ALA A 23 -11.04 -7.71 -8.47
CA ALA A 23 -10.41 -7.80 -9.78
C ALA A 23 -10.00 -6.42 -10.33
N GLY A 24 -8.81 -6.36 -10.93
CA GLY A 24 -8.28 -5.13 -11.55
C GLY A 24 -7.33 -4.32 -10.68
N LEU A 25 -7.11 -4.68 -9.41
CA LEU A 25 -6.07 -4.06 -8.58
C LEU A 25 -4.68 -4.31 -9.19
N GLN A 26 -3.92 -3.25 -9.41
CA GLN A 26 -2.55 -3.33 -9.92
C GLN A 26 -1.56 -3.59 -8.78
N PRO A 27 -0.41 -4.25 -9.05
CA PRO A 27 0.64 -4.49 -8.04
C PRO A 27 1.09 -3.22 -7.31
N THR A 28 1.26 -2.11 -8.05
CA THR A 28 1.60 -0.82 -7.45
C THR A 28 0.51 -0.34 -6.49
N GLY A 29 -0.77 -0.52 -6.83
CA GLY A 29 -1.90 -0.18 -5.97
C GLY A 29 -1.92 -1.00 -4.68
N ALA A 30 -1.64 -2.31 -4.76
CA ALA A 30 -1.50 -3.17 -3.59
C ALA A 30 -0.32 -2.73 -2.70
N ALA A 31 0.83 -2.40 -3.29
CA ALA A 31 1.98 -1.86 -2.57
C ALA A 31 1.67 -0.55 -1.85
N LEU A 32 0.88 0.35 -2.45
CA LEU A 32 0.42 1.57 -1.77
C LEU A 32 -0.48 1.25 -0.58
N ILE A 33 -1.40 0.29 -0.70
CA ILE A 33 -2.28 -0.11 0.39
C ILE A 33 -1.46 -0.64 1.58
N VAL A 34 -0.52 -1.55 1.32
CA VAL A 34 0.36 -2.11 2.37
C VAL A 34 1.21 -1.00 3.00
N ALA A 35 1.83 -0.14 2.18
CA ALA A 35 2.68 0.95 2.66
C ALA A 35 1.93 1.94 3.56
N VAL A 36 0.69 2.31 3.21
CA VAL A 36 -0.13 3.18 4.06
C VAL A 36 -0.55 2.44 5.34
N HIS A 37 -0.92 1.15 5.24
CA HIS A 37 -1.35 0.36 6.40
C HIS A 37 -0.27 0.25 7.48
N ILE A 38 0.98 0.01 7.09
CA ILE A 38 2.11 -0.13 8.02
C ILE A 38 2.74 1.22 8.43
N GLY A 39 2.18 2.34 7.95
CA GLY A 39 2.66 3.68 8.29
C GLY A 39 3.95 4.11 7.57
N LEU A 40 4.31 3.46 6.45
CA LEU A 40 5.49 3.81 5.67
C LEU A 40 5.35 5.18 4.97
N GLY A 41 4.12 5.58 4.66
CA GLY A 41 3.79 6.91 4.16
C GLY A 41 2.29 7.12 4.02
N SER A 42 1.83 8.37 4.09
CA SER A 42 0.42 8.77 3.94
C SER A 42 0.21 9.84 2.87
N ASP A 43 1.25 10.17 2.10
CA ASP A 43 1.18 11.09 0.98
C ASP A 43 1.96 10.58 -0.23
N SER A 44 1.53 11.00 -1.41
CA SER A 44 2.08 10.58 -2.70
C SER A 44 3.61 10.68 -2.79
N ARG A 45 4.23 11.68 -2.17
CA ARG A 45 5.68 11.91 -2.26
C ARG A 45 6.45 11.00 -1.30
N SER A 46 5.94 10.85 -0.08
CA SER A 46 6.50 9.88 0.88
C SER A 46 6.41 8.46 0.34
N LEU A 47 5.27 8.08 -0.25
CA LEU A 47 5.07 6.78 -0.87
C LEU A 47 6.00 6.55 -2.07
N SER A 48 6.13 7.54 -2.95
CA SER A 48 7.08 7.50 -4.09
C SER A 48 8.52 7.26 -3.62
N ASN A 49 8.98 8.03 -2.63
CA ASN A 49 10.34 7.92 -2.11
C ASN A 49 10.59 6.57 -1.42
N LYS A 50 9.63 6.09 -0.62
CA LYS A 50 9.78 4.86 0.17
C LYS A 50 9.69 3.60 -0.68
N LEU A 51 8.86 3.60 -1.71
CA LEU A 51 8.72 2.47 -2.63
C LEU A 51 9.74 2.52 -3.79
N GLY A 52 10.47 3.62 -3.96
CA GLY A 52 11.39 3.80 -5.09
C GLY A 52 10.67 3.92 -6.43
N ILE A 53 9.40 4.36 -6.44
CA ILE A 53 8.54 4.43 -7.62
C ILE A 53 8.37 5.88 -8.06
N ALA A 54 8.30 6.13 -9.37
CA ALA A 54 8.06 7.46 -9.91
C ALA A 54 6.76 8.10 -9.36
N HIS A 55 6.86 9.35 -8.91
CA HIS A 55 5.73 10.10 -8.31
C HIS A 55 4.49 10.13 -9.19
N ALA A 56 4.65 10.28 -10.51
CA ALA A 56 3.54 10.27 -11.46
C ALA A 56 2.78 8.94 -11.48
N LEU A 57 3.48 7.81 -11.31
CA LEU A 57 2.84 6.49 -11.23
C LEU A 57 2.06 6.35 -9.92
N VAL A 58 2.63 6.82 -8.80
CA VAL A 58 1.93 6.87 -7.51
C VAL A 58 0.65 7.70 -7.60
N LEU A 59 0.70 8.88 -8.23
CA LEU A 59 -0.48 9.72 -8.43
C LEU A 59 -1.55 9.06 -9.31
N ARG A 60 -1.14 8.34 -10.37
CA ARG A 60 -2.04 7.56 -11.22
C ARG A 60 -2.79 6.51 -10.40
N GLU A 61 -2.07 5.72 -9.61
CA GLU A 61 -2.67 4.68 -8.77
C GLU A 61 -3.56 5.27 -7.67
N ILE A 62 -3.12 6.33 -6.98
CA ILE A 62 -3.97 7.04 -6.01
C ILE A 62 -5.27 7.50 -6.65
N SER A 63 -5.21 8.00 -7.89
CA SER A 63 -6.40 8.47 -8.60
C SER A 63 -7.32 7.32 -9.00
N ALA A 64 -6.78 6.16 -9.39
CA ALA A 64 -7.55 4.97 -9.73
C ALA A 64 -8.22 4.32 -8.51
N LEU A 65 -7.55 4.34 -7.35
CA LEU A 65 -8.05 3.75 -6.10
C LEU A 65 -8.93 4.70 -5.29
N SER A 66 -8.92 5.99 -5.62
CA SER A 66 -9.70 7.01 -4.92
C SER A 66 -11.19 6.71 -5.01
N GLY A 67 -11.87 6.68 -3.86
CA GLY A 67 -13.30 6.39 -3.75
C GLY A 67 -13.64 4.92 -3.61
N THR A 68 -12.66 4.00 -3.69
CA THR A 68 -12.87 2.57 -3.48
C THR A 68 -11.96 2.03 -2.37
N LEU A 69 -10.64 2.10 -2.57
CA LEU A 69 -9.62 1.57 -1.66
C LEU A 69 -8.82 2.68 -0.95
N LEU A 70 -8.82 3.89 -1.50
CA LEU A 70 -8.24 5.07 -0.88
C LEU A 70 -9.24 6.22 -0.74
N HIS A 71 -9.12 6.97 0.35
CA HIS A 71 -9.72 8.29 0.52
C HIS A 71 -8.65 9.36 0.38
N ILE A 72 -8.93 10.39 -0.42
CA ILE A 72 -8.05 11.56 -0.52
C ILE A 72 -8.46 12.55 0.55
N ILE A 73 -7.58 12.77 1.52
CA ILE A 73 -7.83 13.66 2.66
C ILE A 73 -7.63 15.12 2.26
N ARG A 74 -6.53 15.39 1.53
CA ARG A 74 -6.24 16.73 1.02
C ARG A 74 -5.22 16.68 -0.10
N ARG A 75 -5.23 17.74 -0.92
CA ARG A 75 -4.24 17.97 -1.98
C ARG A 75 -3.55 19.31 -1.74
N GLU A 76 -2.23 19.31 -1.78
CA GLU A 76 -1.43 20.54 -1.68
C GLU A 76 -1.00 21.00 -3.06
N ALA A 77 -1.57 22.11 -3.51
CA ALA A 77 -1.28 22.68 -4.84
C ALA A 77 0.20 23.10 -4.99
N ARG A 78 0.82 23.64 -3.93
CA ARG A 78 2.19 24.15 -3.96
C ARG A 78 3.24 23.05 -4.09
N THR A 79 2.97 21.86 -3.55
CA THR A 79 3.94 20.76 -3.43
C THR A 79 3.58 19.55 -4.29
N GLN A 80 2.42 19.58 -4.96
CA GLN A 80 1.83 18.48 -5.71
C GLN A 80 1.71 17.18 -4.88
N ARG A 81 1.49 17.33 -3.57
CA ARG A 81 1.29 16.21 -2.65
C ARG A 81 -0.18 15.90 -2.50
N THR A 82 -0.53 14.62 -2.58
CA THR A 82 -1.87 14.11 -2.29
C THR A 82 -1.78 13.24 -1.05
N PHE A 83 -2.49 13.62 0.00
CA PHE A 83 -2.58 12.86 1.24
C PHE A 83 -3.75 11.89 1.16
N VAL A 84 -3.50 10.66 1.59
CA VAL A 84 -4.45 9.55 1.45
C VAL A 84 -4.58 8.78 2.76
N GLU A 85 -5.76 8.21 2.94
CA GLU A 85 -6.04 7.20 3.95
C GLU A 85 -6.68 5.98 3.30
N LEU A 86 -6.53 4.82 3.95
CA LEU A 86 -7.21 3.60 3.50
C LEU A 86 -8.71 3.67 3.80
N THR A 87 -9.53 3.17 2.88
CA THR A 87 -10.92 2.85 3.22
C THR A 87 -10.99 1.67 4.19
N GLU A 88 -12.12 1.47 4.86
CA GLU A 88 -12.29 0.31 5.75
C GLU A 88 -12.09 -1.03 5.03
N MET A 89 -12.52 -1.11 3.76
CA MET A 89 -12.26 -2.28 2.92
C MET A 89 -10.76 -2.50 2.72
N ALA A 90 -10.01 -1.45 2.35
CA ALA A 90 -8.56 -1.57 2.17
C ALA A 90 -7.81 -1.90 3.47
N LYS A 91 -8.26 -1.36 4.61
CA LYS A 91 -7.73 -1.73 5.93
C LYS A 91 -7.97 -3.21 6.23
N ALA A 92 -9.16 -3.73 5.93
CA ALA A 92 -9.49 -5.14 6.13
C ALA A 92 -8.65 -6.08 5.26
N LEU A 93 -8.42 -5.71 3.99
CA LEU A 93 -7.54 -6.45 3.08
C LEU A 93 -6.10 -6.48 3.63
N ALA A 94 -5.53 -5.32 3.96
CA ALA A 94 -4.16 -5.22 4.46
C ALA A 94 -3.96 -5.94 5.81
N THR A 95 -4.97 -5.89 6.69
CA THR A 95 -4.93 -6.61 7.98
C THR A 95 -4.96 -8.12 7.78
N THR A 96 -5.81 -8.61 6.87
CA THR A 96 -5.88 -10.04 6.51
C THR A 96 -4.54 -10.51 5.93
N ALA A 97 -3.96 -9.71 5.04
CA ALA A 97 -2.70 -10.02 4.39
C ALA A 97 -1.50 -10.06 5.37
N SER A 98 -1.43 -9.10 6.28
CA SER A 98 -0.36 -9.01 7.27
C SER A 98 -0.40 -10.19 8.26
N LYS A 99 -1.60 -10.68 8.61
CA LYS A 99 -1.77 -11.87 9.43
C LYS A 99 -1.29 -13.13 8.72
N ALA A 100 -1.64 -13.30 7.44
CA ALA A 100 -1.22 -14.46 6.66
C ALA A 100 0.31 -14.56 6.56
N SER A 101 1.00 -13.43 6.35
CA SER A 101 2.47 -13.38 6.32
C SER A 101 3.14 -13.65 7.68
N SER A 102 2.44 -13.43 8.79
CA SER A 102 2.99 -13.67 10.14
C SER A 102 2.89 -15.15 10.54
N LEU A 103 1.88 -15.88 10.03
CA LEU A 103 1.70 -17.32 10.30
C LEU A 103 2.66 -18.21 9.52
N SER A 104 3.31 -17.71 8.46
CA SER A 104 4.22 -18.50 7.62
C SER A 104 5.57 -18.81 8.28
N SER A 105 5.88 -18.19 9.42
CA SER A 105 7.15 -18.35 10.16
C SER A 105 7.15 -19.48 11.21
N GLU A 106 6.03 -20.19 11.43
CA GLU A 106 5.93 -21.25 12.46
C GLU A 106 6.00 -22.69 11.93
N THR A 107 6.25 -22.90 10.63
CA THR A 107 6.39 -24.25 10.06
C THR A 107 7.71 -24.40 9.29
N SER A 108 8.80 -24.68 10.00
CA SER A 108 10.02 -25.29 9.46
C SER A 108 10.72 -26.09 10.55
#